data_AF-A0A2G9S5G1-F1
#
_entry.id   AF-A0A2G9S5G1-F1
#
_cell.length_a   1.000
_cell.length_b   1.000
_cell.length_c   1.000
_cell.angle_alpha   90.00
_cell.angle_beta   90.00
_cell.angle_gamma   90.00
#
_symmetry.space_group_name_H-M   'P 1'
#
loop_
_entity.id
_entity.type
_entity.pdbx_description
1 polymer ?
#
loop_
_entity_poly.entity_id
_entity_poly.type
_entity_poly.pdbx_seq_one_letter_code
_entity_poly.pdbx_strand_id
1 'polypeptide(L)'
;GRKGGELASAVHAYSKSGDPYMRSLVQHILGLVSHPIVNFLYRWIYDGELEDTYHEFFVASDPTVKTDRLWHDKYTLRKSMIPSFITMDQSRKVLLIGKSINFLHQVCHDQTPTAKMMAVAKTAESPKDVADLFTDLENAFQSKIDAAYFETSKYLLDVLNKNYNLLEHLQAMRRYLLLGQGDFIRHLMDLLKPELVRPATTLYQHNLTGILETAVRATNAQFDNPEILKRLDVRLLEVSPGDTGWDVFSLDYHVDGPIATVS
;
A
#
# COMPACT_ATOMS: atom_id res chain seq x y z
N GLY A 1 30.68 13.94 7.07
CA GLY A 1 31.24 12.59 6.80
C GLY A 1 30.17 11.73 6.16
N ARG A 2 30.54 10.66 5.44
CA ARG A 2 29.59 9.67 4.90
C ARG A 2 28.94 8.89 6.05
N LYS A 3 27.67 8.48 5.92
CA LYS A 3 26.93 7.70 6.94
C LYS A 3 26.04 6.64 6.30
N GLY A 4 25.59 5.65 7.09
CA GLY A 4 24.65 4.61 6.63
C GLY A 4 25.01 4.00 5.28
N GLY A 5 24.04 3.92 4.37
CA GLY A 5 24.24 3.30 3.05
C GLY A 5 25.24 4.01 2.12
N GLU A 6 25.52 5.30 2.33
CA GLU A 6 26.60 5.99 1.60
C GLU A 6 27.98 5.45 2.01
N LEU A 7 28.16 5.14 3.30
CA LEU A 7 29.39 4.53 3.81
C LEU A 7 29.52 3.08 3.30
N ALA A 8 28.44 2.31 3.32
CA ALA A 8 28.43 0.94 2.79
C ALA A 8 28.80 0.93 1.29
N SER A 9 28.26 1.88 0.51
CA SER A 9 28.61 2.04 -0.92
C SER A 9 30.08 2.41 -1.12
N ALA A 10 30.61 3.29 -0.27
CA ALA A 10 32.02 3.69 -0.31
C ALA A 10 32.96 2.51 -0.07
N VAL A 11 32.67 1.69 0.94
CA VAL A 11 33.47 0.50 1.29
C VAL A 11 33.36 -0.55 0.18
N HIS A 12 32.15 -0.81 -0.32
CA HIS A 12 31.93 -1.77 -1.40
C HIS A 12 32.69 -1.42 -2.69
N ALA A 13 32.88 -0.12 -3.00
CA ALA A 13 33.68 0.30 -4.15
C ALA A 13 35.13 -0.21 -4.08
N TYR A 14 35.72 -0.30 -2.88
CA TYR A 14 37.07 -0.85 -2.67
C TYR A 14 37.12 -2.38 -2.81
N SER A 15 35.99 -3.08 -2.67
CA SER A 15 35.92 -4.56 -2.83
C SER A 15 36.19 -4.98 -4.27
N LYS A 16 35.90 -4.08 -5.22
CA LYS A 16 36.13 -4.27 -6.66
C LYS A 16 37.60 -4.14 -7.08
N SER A 17 38.50 -3.81 -6.16
CA SER A 17 39.94 -3.74 -6.43
C SER A 17 40.54 -5.15 -6.61
N GLY A 18 41.61 -5.24 -7.42
CA GLY A 18 42.19 -6.52 -7.86
C GLY A 18 43.03 -7.26 -6.83
N ASP A 19 43.39 -6.63 -5.70
CA ASP A 19 44.26 -7.21 -4.67
C ASP A 19 43.49 -8.18 -3.74
N PRO A 20 43.84 -9.48 -3.69
CA PRO A 20 43.21 -10.47 -2.83
C PRO A 20 43.30 -10.18 -1.32
N TYR A 21 44.39 -9.56 -0.84
CA TYR A 21 44.56 -9.22 0.58
C TYR A 21 43.71 -8.01 0.97
N MET A 22 43.63 -7.00 0.09
CA MET A 22 42.70 -5.90 0.30
C MET A 22 41.24 -6.36 0.23
N ARG A 23 40.91 -7.33 -0.60
CA ARG A 23 39.54 -7.86 -0.73
C ARG A 23 39.02 -8.45 0.57
N SER A 24 39.82 -9.27 1.27
CA SER A 24 39.39 -9.89 2.53
C SER A 24 39.18 -8.85 3.64
N LEU A 25 40.07 -7.85 3.73
CA LEU A 25 39.92 -6.75 4.67
C LEU A 25 38.68 -5.90 4.35
N VAL A 26 38.46 -5.57 3.08
CA VAL A 26 37.29 -4.78 2.65
C VAL A 26 35.99 -5.55 2.88
N GLN A 27 35.95 -6.86 2.62
CA GLN A 27 34.79 -7.70 2.94
C GLN A 27 34.49 -7.71 4.44
N HIS A 28 35.51 -7.81 5.30
CA HIS A 28 35.34 -7.75 6.74
C HIS A 28 34.76 -6.39 7.19
N ILE A 29 35.32 -5.29 6.69
CA ILE A 29 34.82 -3.93 7.00
C ILE A 29 33.40 -3.73 6.45
N LEU A 30 33.12 -4.24 5.25
CA LEU A 30 31.80 -4.13 4.62
C LEU A 30 30.73 -4.86 5.43
N GLY A 31 31.03 -6.04 5.97
CA GLY A 31 30.15 -6.77 6.89
C GLY A 31 29.84 -5.95 8.16
N LEU A 32 30.85 -5.35 8.77
CA LEU A 32 30.68 -4.51 9.96
C LEU A 32 29.86 -3.24 9.68
N VAL A 33 30.16 -2.54 8.58
CA VAL A 33 29.46 -1.30 8.18
C VAL A 33 28.02 -1.57 7.74
N SER A 34 27.75 -2.73 7.14
CA SER A 34 26.42 -3.09 6.67
C SER A 34 25.52 -3.62 7.79
N HIS A 35 26.07 -3.97 8.96
CA HIS A 35 25.30 -4.54 10.06
C HIS A 35 24.06 -3.75 10.47
N PRO A 36 24.12 -2.41 10.70
CA PRO A 36 22.93 -1.63 11.04
C PRO A 36 21.89 -1.64 9.91
N ILE A 37 22.34 -1.56 8.66
CA ILE A 37 21.48 -1.57 7.47
C ILE A 37 20.75 -2.90 7.33
N VAL A 38 21.46 -4.00 7.54
CA VAL A 38 20.91 -5.36 7.50
C VAL A 38 19.90 -5.54 8.64
N ASN A 39 20.21 -5.08 9.85
CA ASN A 39 19.28 -5.12 10.98
C ASN A 39 17.98 -4.36 10.69
N PHE A 40 18.07 -3.13 10.16
CA PHE A 40 16.89 -2.37 9.73
C PHE A 40 16.10 -3.11 8.67
N LEU A 41 16.78 -3.74 7.72
CA LEU A 41 16.12 -4.49 6.66
C LEU A 41 15.33 -5.68 7.22
N TYR A 42 15.90 -6.44 8.15
CA TYR A 42 15.21 -7.57 8.79
C TYR A 42 13.98 -7.09 9.58
N ARG A 43 14.14 -6.11 10.47
CA ARG A 43 13.00 -5.57 11.24
C ARG A 43 11.92 -4.98 10.33
N TRP A 44 12.30 -4.34 9.23
CA TRP A 44 11.35 -3.78 8.27
C TRP A 44 10.60 -4.86 7.47
N ILE A 45 11.29 -5.91 7.03
CA ILE A 45 10.71 -7.00 6.23
C ILE A 45 9.87 -7.97 7.07
N TYR A 46 10.20 -8.14 8.35
CA TYR A 46 9.54 -9.14 9.20
C TYR A 46 8.65 -8.54 10.29
N ASP A 47 8.92 -7.34 10.78
CA ASP A 47 8.11 -6.72 11.84
C ASP A 47 7.37 -5.46 11.33
N GLY A 48 7.80 -4.92 10.18
CA GLY A 48 7.35 -3.61 9.70
C GLY A 48 7.88 -2.46 10.54
N GLU A 49 8.86 -2.69 11.41
CA GLU A 49 9.37 -1.67 12.31
C GLU A 49 10.49 -0.86 11.67
N LEU A 50 10.46 0.46 11.90
CA LEU A 50 11.48 1.39 11.45
C LEU A 50 11.93 2.32 12.60
N GLU A 51 12.93 1.89 13.34
CA GLU A 51 13.57 2.68 14.40
C GLU A 51 14.88 3.34 13.91
N ASP A 52 14.77 4.29 12.97
CA ASP A 52 15.92 4.91 12.30
C ASP A 52 16.22 6.34 12.82
N THR A 53 16.68 6.43 14.07
CA THR A 53 17.01 7.71 14.75
C THR A 53 18.08 8.53 14.02
N TYR A 54 19.04 7.88 13.37
CA TYR A 54 20.19 8.54 12.74
C TYR A 54 20.05 8.72 11.22
N HIS A 55 18.93 8.28 10.65
CA HIS A 55 18.61 8.37 9.23
C HIS A 55 19.66 7.66 8.35
N GLU A 56 19.98 6.42 8.72
CA GLU A 56 20.99 5.58 8.09
C GLU A 56 20.39 4.55 7.12
N PHE A 57 19.10 4.23 7.27
CA PHE A 57 18.40 3.31 6.38
C PHE A 57 17.88 4.00 5.11
N PHE A 58 17.71 3.22 4.04
CA PHE A 58 17.22 3.71 2.76
C PHE A 58 15.70 3.82 2.69
N VAL A 59 14.95 3.23 3.62
CA VAL A 59 13.52 3.51 3.81
C VAL A 59 13.37 4.57 4.90
N ALA A 60 12.55 5.58 4.62
CA ALA A 60 12.19 6.63 5.58
C ALA A 60 10.70 6.54 5.91
N SER A 61 10.35 6.88 7.15
CA SER A 61 8.97 7.10 7.61
C SER A 61 8.78 8.59 7.89
N ASP A 62 7.68 9.16 7.38
CA ASP A 62 7.24 10.51 7.71
C ASP A 62 6.21 10.46 8.85
N PRO A 63 6.56 10.90 10.07
CA PRO A 63 5.65 10.84 11.22
C PRO A 63 4.50 11.84 11.13
N THR A 64 4.56 12.82 10.21
CA THR A 64 3.49 13.82 10.03
C THR A 64 2.33 13.27 9.21
N VAL A 65 2.56 12.17 8.47
CA VAL A 65 1.55 11.52 7.65
C VAL A 65 0.66 10.62 8.51
N LYS A 66 -0.64 10.92 8.48
CA LYS A 66 -1.69 10.15 9.15
C LYS A 66 -1.89 8.77 8.49
N THR A 67 -2.58 7.89 9.20
CA THR A 67 -2.82 6.50 8.76
C THR A 67 -3.65 6.37 7.50
N ASP A 68 -4.54 7.33 7.22
CA ASP A 68 -5.36 7.45 6.00
C ASP A 68 -4.53 7.60 4.72
N ARG A 69 -3.36 8.23 4.80
CA ARG A 69 -2.41 8.40 3.68
C ARG A 69 -1.16 7.54 3.83
N LEU A 70 -1.22 6.51 4.68
CA LEU A 70 -0.09 5.63 4.97
C LEU A 70 0.50 4.99 3.71
N TRP A 71 -0.36 4.53 2.80
CA TRP A 71 0.06 3.82 1.61
C TRP A 71 0.88 4.70 0.64
N HIS A 72 0.43 5.94 0.47
CA HIS A 72 0.96 6.89 -0.51
C HIS A 72 2.18 7.64 0.02
N ASP A 73 2.04 8.26 1.19
CA ASP A 73 2.93 9.36 1.59
C ASP A 73 3.86 9.00 2.76
N LYS A 74 3.47 8.02 3.60
CA LYS A 74 4.18 7.77 4.88
C LYS A 74 5.57 7.18 4.69
N TYR A 75 5.77 6.30 3.70
CA TYR A 75 7.06 5.63 3.50
C TYR A 75 7.67 5.91 2.14
N THR A 76 8.94 6.33 2.14
CA THR A 76 9.69 6.73 0.95
C THR A 76 11.09 6.14 0.89
N LEU A 77 11.69 6.13 -0.30
CA LEU A 77 13.07 5.67 -0.51
C LEU A 77 14.04 6.86 -0.56
N ARG A 78 15.05 6.85 0.32
CA ARG A 78 16.21 7.74 0.28
C ARG A 78 17.23 7.19 -0.72
N LYS A 79 17.13 7.61 -1.98
CA LYS A 79 18.01 7.09 -3.07
C LYS A 79 19.50 7.21 -2.76
N SER A 80 19.93 8.25 -2.06
CA SER A 80 21.34 8.43 -1.66
C SER A 80 21.83 7.41 -0.63
N MET A 81 20.92 6.80 0.15
CA MET A 81 21.22 5.83 1.19
C MET A 81 21.09 4.38 0.70
N ILE A 82 20.79 4.14 -0.58
CA ILE A 82 20.73 2.78 -1.13
C ILE A 82 22.17 2.28 -1.29
N PRO A 83 22.57 1.19 -0.60
CA PRO A 83 23.90 0.63 -0.78
C PRO A 83 24.11 0.16 -2.22
N SER A 84 25.31 0.38 -2.77
CA SER A 84 25.62 0.05 -4.18
C SER A 84 25.51 -1.44 -4.56
N PHE A 85 25.41 -2.34 -3.57
CA PHE A 85 25.15 -3.77 -3.77
C PHE A 85 23.66 -4.13 -3.73
N ILE A 86 22.78 -3.17 -3.42
CA ILE A 86 21.32 -3.31 -3.49
C ILE A 86 20.83 -2.58 -4.74
N THR A 87 20.08 -3.29 -5.58
CA THR A 87 19.51 -2.69 -6.79
C THR A 87 18.30 -1.83 -6.47
N MET A 88 17.94 -0.92 -7.37
CA MET A 88 16.73 -0.12 -7.22
C MET A 88 15.48 -1.02 -7.17
N ASP A 89 15.44 -2.12 -7.91
CA ASP A 89 14.31 -3.06 -7.88
C ASP A 89 14.17 -3.75 -6.51
N GLN A 90 15.28 -4.23 -5.95
CA GLN A 90 15.31 -4.79 -4.59
C GLN A 90 14.84 -3.75 -3.56
N SER A 91 15.33 -2.52 -3.64
CA SER A 91 14.93 -1.45 -2.70
C SER A 91 13.43 -1.16 -2.76
N ARG A 92 12.81 -1.24 -3.95
CA ARG A 92 11.36 -1.09 -4.13
C ARG A 92 10.59 -2.26 -3.53
N LYS A 93 11.06 -3.49 -3.71
CA LYS A 93 10.46 -4.68 -3.08
C LYS A 93 10.53 -4.58 -1.56
N VAL A 94 11.67 -4.20 -1.00
CA VAL A 94 11.84 -3.98 0.45
C VAL A 94 10.85 -2.93 0.96
N LEU A 95 10.71 -1.79 0.26
CA LEU A 95 9.71 -0.77 0.61
C LEU A 95 8.29 -1.37 0.62
N LEU A 96 7.90 -2.10 -0.43
CA LEU A 96 6.56 -2.66 -0.57
C LEU A 96 6.24 -3.72 0.49
N ILE A 97 7.21 -4.55 0.87
CA ILE A 97 7.04 -5.55 1.93
C ILE A 97 6.65 -4.86 3.24
N GLY A 98 7.49 -3.95 3.74
CA GLY A 98 7.21 -3.31 5.02
C GLY A 98 6.04 -2.32 4.96
N LYS A 99 5.74 -1.70 3.79
CA LYS A 99 4.48 -0.97 3.58
C LYS A 99 3.27 -1.89 3.80
N SER A 100 3.30 -3.09 3.22
CA SER A 100 2.22 -4.08 3.33
C SER A 100 2.03 -4.55 4.77
N ILE A 101 3.13 -4.83 5.49
CA ILE A 101 3.08 -5.23 6.91
C ILE A 101 2.53 -4.10 7.78
N ASN A 102 3.00 -2.87 7.59
CA ASN A 102 2.47 -1.72 8.33
C ASN A 102 1.00 -1.47 8.04
N PHE A 103 0.57 -1.66 6.79
CA PHE A 103 -0.83 -1.55 6.43
C PHE A 103 -1.68 -2.60 7.16
N LEU A 104 -1.23 -3.86 7.19
CA LEU A 104 -1.89 -4.93 7.94
C LEU A 104 -2.01 -4.59 9.44
N HIS A 105 -0.92 -4.13 10.06
CA HIS A 105 -0.89 -3.82 11.49
C HIS A 105 -1.72 -2.56 11.84
N GLN A 106 -1.55 -1.46 11.10
CA GLN A 106 -2.10 -0.15 11.46
C GLN A 106 -3.52 0.08 10.91
N VAL A 107 -3.86 -0.51 9.76
CA VAL A 107 -5.10 -0.24 9.03
C VAL A 107 -6.05 -1.42 9.11
N CYS A 108 -5.56 -2.65 8.90
CA CYS A 108 -6.38 -3.86 9.04
C CYS A 108 -6.52 -4.34 10.50
N HIS A 109 -5.73 -3.78 11.42
CA HIS A 109 -5.62 -4.25 12.81
C HIS A 109 -5.30 -5.75 12.93
N ASP A 110 -4.64 -6.30 11.92
CA ASP A 110 -4.24 -7.70 11.88
C ASP A 110 -2.83 -7.83 12.46
N GLN A 111 -2.74 -8.36 13.68
CA GLN A 111 -1.47 -8.62 14.36
C GLN A 111 -1.03 -10.07 14.21
N THR A 112 -1.65 -10.88 13.34
CA THR A 112 -1.23 -12.27 13.23
C THR A 112 0.22 -12.35 12.73
N PRO A 113 1.14 -12.92 13.52
CA PRO A 113 2.50 -13.12 13.07
C PRO A 113 2.45 -14.13 11.93
N THR A 114 2.92 -13.76 10.74
CA THR A 114 3.06 -14.78 9.69
C THR A 114 4.07 -15.82 10.19
N ALA A 115 3.71 -17.11 10.21
CA ALA A 115 4.41 -18.16 10.95
C ALA A 115 5.90 -18.36 10.58
N LYS A 116 6.40 -17.70 9.53
CA LYS A 116 7.81 -17.70 9.12
C LYS A 116 8.58 -16.43 9.52
N MET A 117 7.92 -15.37 9.97
CA MET A 117 8.56 -14.18 10.58
C MET A 117 9.37 -14.55 11.83
N MET A 118 8.91 -15.53 12.61
CA MET A 118 9.60 -15.98 13.83
C MET A 118 10.90 -16.75 13.59
N ALA A 119 11.12 -17.31 12.40
CA ALA A 119 12.29 -18.16 12.15
C ALA A 119 13.60 -17.36 11.97
N VAL A 120 13.49 -16.06 11.69
CA VAL A 120 14.63 -15.19 11.36
C VAL A 120 14.94 -14.18 12.47
N ALA A 121 14.12 -14.12 13.51
CA ALA A 121 14.36 -13.35 14.73
C ALA A 121 15.47 -13.93 15.63
N LYS A 122 16.49 -14.58 15.04
CA LYS A 122 17.80 -14.64 15.67
C LYS A 122 18.48 -13.31 15.38
N THR A 123 18.25 -12.34 16.26
CA THR A 123 19.09 -11.16 16.36
C THR A 123 20.55 -11.62 16.35
N ALA A 124 21.30 -11.21 15.33
CA ALA A 124 22.72 -11.51 15.19
C ALA A 124 23.48 -10.74 16.27
N GLU A 125 23.54 -11.30 17.48
CA GLU A 125 24.20 -10.69 18.64
C GLU A 125 25.73 -10.84 18.57
N SER A 126 26.26 -11.79 17.78
CA SER A 126 27.71 -12.01 17.66
C SER A 126 28.28 -11.51 16.31
N PRO A 127 29.55 -11.05 16.28
CA PRO A 127 30.23 -10.63 15.04
C PRO A 127 30.33 -11.73 13.97
N LYS A 128 30.25 -13.02 14.37
CA LYS A 128 30.24 -14.15 13.43
C LYS A 128 28.89 -14.29 12.73
N ASP A 129 27.79 -14.13 13.49
CA ASP A 129 26.45 -14.13 12.91
C ASP A 129 26.30 -13.00 11.89
N VAL A 130 26.94 -11.85 12.12
CA VAL A 130 26.94 -10.70 11.19
C VAL A 130 27.67 -11.01 9.87
N ALA A 131 28.82 -11.68 9.94
CA ALA A 131 29.57 -12.08 8.74
C ALA A 131 28.79 -13.13 7.94
N ASP A 132 28.13 -14.07 8.62
CA ASP A 132 27.27 -15.08 8.00
C ASP A 132 26.02 -14.42 7.39
N LEU A 133 25.37 -13.48 8.09
CA LEU A 133 24.24 -12.72 7.55
C LEU A 133 24.62 -11.92 6.31
N PHE A 134 25.78 -11.26 6.30
CA PHE A 134 26.25 -10.50 5.16
C PHE A 134 26.55 -11.41 3.95
N THR A 135 27.17 -12.57 4.19
CA THR A 135 27.44 -13.58 3.16
C THR A 135 26.15 -14.18 2.60
N ASP A 136 25.17 -14.44 3.48
CA ASP A 136 23.80 -14.82 3.11
C ASP A 136 23.10 -13.73 2.29
N LEU A 137 23.38 -12.46 2.61
CA LEU A 137 22.86 -11.30 1.89
C LEU A 137 23.49 -11.19 0.49
N GLU A 138 24.77 -11.50 0.32
CA GLU A 138 25.38 -11.50 -1.01
C GLU A 138 24.86 -12.66 -1.88
N ASN A 139 24.62 -13.84 -1.29
CA ASN A 139 24.31 -15.05 -2.05
C ASN A 139 22.81 -15.35 -2.22
N ALA A 140 21.97 -15.02 -1.23
CA ALA A 140 20.58 -15.46 -1.16
C ALA A 140 19.57 -14.32 -0.96
N PHE A 141 20.03 -13.06 -0.84
CA PHE A 141 19.14 -11.92 -0.57
C PHE A 141 18.03 -11.74 -1.58
N GLN A 142 18.33 -11.87 -2.87
CA GLN A 142 17.33 -11.74 -3.92
C GLN A 142 16.20 -12.76 -3.71
N SER A 143 16.54 -14.03 -3.51
CA SER A 143 15.55 -15.10 -3.32
C SER A 143 14.75 -14.91 -2.02
N LYS A 144 15.41 -14.48 -0.93
CA LYS A 144 14.74 -14.18 0.35
C LYS A 144 13.77 -12.99 0.21
N ILE A 145 14.16 -11.91 -0.47
CA ILE A 145 13.28 -10.76 -0.75
C ILE A 145 12.11 -11.17 -1.63
N ASP A 146 12.35 -11.93 -2.69
CA ASP A 146 11.27 -12.33 -3.61
C ASP A 146 10.27 -13.24 -2.91
N ALA A 147 10.74 -14.16 -2.07
CA ALA A 147 9.87 -15.01 -1.25
C ALA A 147 9.05 -14.20 -0.25
N ALA A 148 9.69 -13.28 0.49
CA ALA A 148 9.00 -12.40 1.44
C ALA A 148 7.98 -11.50 0.73
N TYR A 149 8.35 -10.89 -0.39
CA TYR A 149 7.45 -10.07 -1.21
C TYR A 149 6.23 -10.86 -1.67
N PHE A 150 6.43 -12.06 -2.21
CA PHE A 150 5.33 -12.89 -2.68
C PHE A 150 4.39 -13.31 -1.54
N GLU A 151 4.95 -13.75 -0.40
CA GLU A 151 4.18 -14.21 0.76
C GLU A 151 3.39 -13.06 1.40
N THR A 152 4.04 -11.93 1.68
CA THR A 152 3.40 -10.74 2.27
C THR A 152 2.32 -10.17 1.34
N SER A 153 2.60 -10.05 0.03
CA SER A 153 1.62 -9.50 -0.92
C SER A 153 0.42 -10.41 -1.08
N LYS A 154 0.64 -11.73 -1.16
CA LYS A 154 -0.45 -12.71 -1.21
C LYS A 154 -1.31 -12.63 0.04
N TYR A 155 -0.68 -12.58 1.21
CA TYR A 155 -1.39 -12.50 2.48
C TYR A 155 -2.19 -11.21 2.63
N LEU A 156 -1.61 -10.05 2.27
CA LEU A 156 -2.33 -8.77 2.22
C LEU A 156 -3.58 -8.86 1.33
N LEU A 157 -3.44 -9.44 0.13
CA LEU A 157 -4.54 -9.59 -0.80
C LEU A 157 -5.61 -10.58 -0.27
N ASP A 158 -5.20 -11.65 0.42
CA ASP A 158 -6.10 -12.58 1.08
C ASP A 158 -6.91 -11.89 2.19
N VAL A 159 -6.27 -11.06 3.02
CA VAL A 159 -6.94 -10.27 4.07
C VAL A 159 -7.91 -9.26 3.45
N LEU A 160 -7.49 -8.51 2.43
CA LEU A 160 -8.35 -7.54 1.74
C LEU A 160 -9.57 -8.18 1.09
N ASN A 161 -9.41 -9.35 0.47
CA ASN A 161 -10.52 -10.05 -0.18
C ASN A 161 -11.45 -10.74 0.82
N LYS A 162 -10.90 -11.38 1.87
CA LYS A 162 -11.70 -12.17 2.83
C LYS A 162 -12.37 -11.32 3.90
N ASN A 163 -11.63 -10.35 4.46
CA ASN A 163 -12.10 -9.56 5.60
C ASN A 163 -12.77 -8.25 5.17
N TYR A 164 -12.40 -7.72 4.01
CA TYR A 164 -12.90 -6.43 3.51
C TYR A 164 -13.61 -6.51 2.15
N ASN A 165 -13.80 -7.72 1.60
CA ASN A 165 -14.56 -7.94 0.36
C ASN A 165 -14.10 -7.06 -0.83
N LEU A 166 -12.79 -6.78 -0.95
CA LEU A 166 -12.24 -5.90 -1.98
C LEU A 166 -12.76 -6.21 -3.39
N LEU A 167 -12.80 -7.49 -3.77
CA LEU A 167 -13.29 -7.91 -5.07
C LEU A 167 -14.78 -7.57 -5.30
N GLU A 168 -15.62 -7.68 -4.27
CA GLU A 168 -17.03 -7.31 -4.34
C GLU A 168 -17.18 -5.81 -4.55
N HIS A 169 -16.37 -4.98 -3.87
CA HIS A 169 -16.36 -3.54 -4.07
C HIS A 169 -15.93 -3.16 -5.50
N LEU A 170 -14.87 -3.80 -6.04
CA LEU A 170 -14.46 -3.58 -7.43
C LEU A 170 -15.55 -3.98 -8.43
N GLN A 171 -16.24 -5.09 -8.18
CA GLN A 171 -17.34 -5.55 -9.02
C GLN A 171 -18.54 -4.59 -8.94
N ALA A 172 -18.84 -4.06 -7.75
CA ALA A 172 -19.88 -3.06 -7.55
C ALA A 172 -19.60 -1.77 -8.33
N MET A 173 -18.36 -1.25 -8.25
CA MET A 173 -17.97 -0.06 -9.02
C MET A 173 -18.15 -0.29 -10.52
N ARG A 174 -17.79 -1.48 -11.02
CA ARG A 174 -18.05 -1.83 -12.42
C ARG A 174 -19.54 -1.89 -12.77
N ARG A 175 -20.38 -2.44 -11.88
CA ARG A 175 -21.83 -2.56 -12.13
C ARG A 175 -22.53 -1.22 -12.10
N TYR A 176 -22.22 -0.37 -11.12
CA TYR A 176 -22.98 0.86 -10.84
C TYR A 176 -22.33 2.12 -11.43
N LEU A 177 -21.04 2.34 -11.20
CA LEU A 177 -20.34 3.54 -11.69
C LEU A 177 -19.96 3.43 -13.18
N LEU A 178 -19.57 2.24 -13.64
CA LEU A 178 -19.25 1.99 -15.05
C LEU A 178 -20.45 1.49 -15.86
N LEU A 179 -21.67 1.67 -15.33
CA LEU A 179 -22.93 1.40 -16.03
C LEU A 179 -23.10 -0.06 -16.52
N GLY A 180 -22.44 -1.01 -15.87
CA GLY A 180 -22.52 -2.43 -16.24
C GLY A 180 -23.87 -3.08 -15.97
N GLN A 181 -24.64 -2.56 -15.00
CA GLN A 181 -25.97 -3.06 -14.62
C GLN A 181 -27.07 -2.30 -15.36
N GLY A 182 -27.33 -2.66 -16.61
CA GLY A 182 -28.18 -1.90 -17.52
C GLY A 182 -29.65 -1.76 -17.10
N ASP A 183 -30.23 -2.74 -16.42
CA ASP A 183 -31.62 -2.67 -15.93
C ASP A 183 -31.76 -1.62 -14.82
N PHE A 184 -30.82 -1.61 -13.88
CA PHE A 184 -30.71 -0.61 -12.82
C PHE A 184 -30.53 0.80 -13.41
N ILE A 185 -29.52 0.99 -14.26
CA ILE A 185 -29.21 2.31 -14.83
C ILE A 185 -30.39 2.84 -15.64
N ARG A 186 -31.00 2.01 -16.50
CA ARG A 186 -32.16 2.44 -17.29
C ARG A 186 -33.30 2.92 -16.40
N HIS A 187 -33.65 2.15 -15.38
CA HIS A 187 -34.74 2.51 -14.49
C HIS A 187 -34.42 3.75 -13.64
N LEU A 188 -33.19 3.86 -13.15
CA LEU A 188 -32.70 5.04 -12.44
C LEU A 188 -32.80 6.29 -13.32
N MET A 189 -32.37 6.23 -14.58
CA MET A 189 -32.43 7.37 -15.50
C MET A 189 -33.87 7.78 -15.82
N ASP A 190 -34.80 6.82 -15.94
CA ASP A 190 -36.23 7.12 -16.15
C ASP A 190 -36.82 7.91 -14.96
N LEU A 191 -36.42 7.57 -13.73
CA LEU A 191 -36.87 8.26 -12.51
C LEU A 191 -36.16 9.60 -12.27
N LEU A 192 -34.88 9.72 -12.63
CA LEU A 192 -34.09 10.94 -12.46
C LEU A 192 -34.43 12.01 -13.50
N LYS A 193 -34.79 11.62 -14.72
CA LYS A 193 -35.09 12.54 -15.83
C LYS A 193 -36.00 13.74 -15.45
N PRO A 194 -37.16 13.56 -14.79
CA PRO A 194 -38.01 14.70 -14.42
C PRO A 194 -37.35 15.67 -13.42
N GLU A 195 -36.44 15.18 -12.57
CA GLU A 195 -35.71 16.01 -11.62
C GLU A 195 -34.55 16.74 -12.30
N LEU A 196 -33.75 16.02 -13.10
CA LEU A 196 -32.51 16.53 -13.70
C LEU A 196 -32.72 17.58 -14.80
N VAL A 197 -33.91 17.65 -15.40
CA VAL A 197 -34.27 18.71 -16.36
C VAL A 197 -34.45 20.08 -15.69
N ARG A 198 -34.67 20.11 -14.37
CA ARG A 198 -34.84 21.36 -13.62
C ARG A 198 -33.48 22.05 -13.38
N PRO A 199 -33.48 23.36 -13.09
CA PRO A 199 -32.24 24.08 -12.73
C PRO A 199 -31.56 23.43 -11.52
N ALA A 200 -30.23 23.36 -11.55
CA ALA A 200 -29.43 22.71 -10.51
C ALA A 200 -29.69 23.27 -9.10
N THR A 201 -30.05 24.56 -8.99
CA THR A 201 -30.40 25.21 -7.72
C THR A 201 -31.64 24.65 -7.03
N THR A 202 -32.48 23.89 -7.75
CA THR A 202 -33.72 23.30 -7.23
C THR A 202 -33.58 21.82 -6.86
N LEU A 203 -32.39 21.25 -7.05
CA LEU A 203 -32.11 19.86 -6.76
C LEU A 203 -31.63 19.70 -5.33
N TYR A 204 -32.25 18.74 -4.64
CA TYR A 204 -31.86 18.39 -3.28
C TYR A 204 -31.37 16.95 -3.25
N GLN A 205 -30.22 16.74 -2.61
CA GLN A 205 -29.59 15.42 -2.51
C GLN A 205 -30.54 14.36 -1.94
N HIS A 206 -31.30 14.67 -0.87
CA HIS A 206 -32.23 13.72 -0.25
C HIS A 206 -33.31 13.18 -1.21
N ASN A 207 -33.79 13.99 -2.15
CA ASN A 207 -34.75 13.54 -3.16
C ASN A 207 -34.10 12.54 -4.12
N LEU A 208 -32.87 12.81 -4.53
CA LEU A 208 -32.10 11.96 -5.43
C LEU A 208 -31.70 10.64 -4.76
N THR A 209 -31.35 10.67 -3.48
CA THR A 209 -31.12 9.47 -2.67
C THR A 209 -32.39 8.63 -2.57
N GLY A 210 -33.58 9.23 -2.37
CA GLY A 210 -34.85 8.52 -2.38
C GLY A 210 -35.18 7.87 -3.74
N ILE A 211 -34.83 8.53 -4.85
CA ILE A 211 -34.96 7.97 -6.20
C ILE A 211 -34.00 6.79 -6.40
N LEU A 212 -32.75 6.94 -5.94
CA LEU A 212 -31.75 5.86 -5.99
C LEU A 212 -32.24 4.61 -5.25
N GLU A 213 -32.73 4.76 -4.01
CA GLU A 213 -33.27 3.65 -3.23
C GLU A 213 -34.48 2.98 -3.93
N THR A 214 -35.34 3.77 -4.55
CA THR A 214 -36.48 3.27 -5.33
C THR A 214 -36.02 2.45 -6.53
N ALA A 215 -35.02 2.95 -7.27
CA ALA A 215 -34.45 2.27 -8.42
C ALA A 215 -33.79 0.94 -8.04
N VAL A 216 -33.08 0.91 -6.90
CA VAL A 216 -32.48 -0.31 -6.36
C VAL A 216 -33.55 -1.35 -6.06
N ARG A 217 -34.63 -0.97 -5.35
CA ARG A 217 -35.72 -1.89 -4.96
C ARG A 217 -36.51 -2.44 -6.17
N ALA A 218 -36.63 -1.66 -7.23
CA ALA A 218 -37.42 -2.02 -8.41
C ALA A 218 -36.65 -2.86 -9.45
N THR A 219 -35.34 -3.10 -9.26
CA THR A 219 -34.46 -3.75 -10.24
C THR A 219 -33.77 -4.97 -9.63
N ASN A 220 -32.95 -5.69 -10.41
CA ASN A 220 -32.18 -6.82 -9.89
C ASN A 220 -31.09 -6.39 -8.88
N ALA A 221 -30.78 -5.09 -8.80
CA ALA A 221 -29.86 -4.54 -7.82
C ALA A 221 -30.28 -4.85 -6.36
N GLN A 222 -31.58 -5.07 -6.11
CA GLN A 222 -32.08 -5.44 -4.78
C GLN A 222 -31.48 -6.73 -4.21
N PHE A 223 -30.95 -7.62 -5.06
CA PHE A 223 -30.35 -8.90 -4.65
C PHE A 223 -28.85 -8.79 -4.37
N ASP A 224 -28.23 -7.63 -4.62
CA ASP A 224 -26.84 -7.40 -4.28
C ASP A 224 -26.65 -7.22 -2.78
N ASN A 225 -25.41 -7.37 -2.32
CA ASN A 225 -25.08 -7.28 -0.91
C ASN A 225 -25.51 -5.90 -0.34
N PRO A 226 -26.30 -5.85 0.75
CA PRO A 226 -26.77 -4.60 1.32
C PRO A 226 -25.63 -3.67 1.76
N GLU A 227 -24.47 -4.19 2.14
CA GLU A 227 -23.30 -3.37 2.49
C GLU A 227 -22.70 -2.66 1.26
N ILE A 228 -22.85 -3.22 0.07
CA ILE A 228 -22.45 -2.59 -1.18
C ILE A 228 -23.43 -1.49 -1.56
N LEU A 229 -24.74 -1.73 -1.40
CA LEU A 229 -25.78 -0.78 -1.75
C LEU A 229 -25.79 0.44 -0.82
N LYS A 230 -25.50 0.26 0.48
CA LYS A 230 -25.33 1.35 1.45
C LYS A 230 -24.19 2.33 1.09
N ARG A 231 -23.24 1.89 0.26
CA ARG A 231 -22.07 2.67 -0.17
C ARG A 231 -22.32 3.41 -1.48
N LEU A 232 -23.36 3.05 -2.21
CA LEU A 232 -23.77 3.75 -3.41
C LEU A 232 -24.59 4.97 -2.99
N ASP A 233 -24.11 6.16 -3.32
CA ASP A 233 -24.79 7.41 -2.99
C ASP A 233 -24.83 8.34 -4.22
N VAL A 234 -25.60 9.41 -4.09
CA VAL A 234 -25.67 10.49 -5.07
C VAL A 234 -24.85 11.67 -4.56
N ARG A 235 -24.00 12.20 -5.45
CA ARG A 235 -23.24 13.41 -5.21
C ARG A 235 -23.66 14.50 -6.20
N LEU A 236 -23.78 15.72 -5.70
CA LEU A 236 -23.96 16.92 -6.51
C LEU A 236 -22.63 17.66 -6.62
N LEU A 237 -22.24 17.99 -7.85
CA LEU A 237 -21.05 18.80 -8.15
C LEU A 237 -21.33 20.29 -7.91
N GLU A 238 -20.27 21.11 -7.96
CA GLU A 238 -20.39 22.56 -7.81
C GLU A 238 -21.28 23.15 -8.92
N VAL A 239 -22.25 23.97 -8.51
CA VAL A 239 -23.27 24.53 -9.41
C VAL A 239 -22.77 25.85 -10.00
N SER A 240 -22.74 25.93 -11.33
CA SER A 240 -22.53 27.17 -12.08
C SER A 240 -23.86 27.79 -12.53
N PRO A 241 -23.91 29.12 -12.74
CA PRO A 241 -25.14 29.78 -13.19
C PRO A 241 -25.51 29.32 -14.61
N GLY A 242 -26.69 28.72 -14.73
CA GLY A 242 -27.20 28.15 -15.99
C GLY A 242 -27.20 26.62 -16.02
N ASP A 243 -26.58 25.97 -15.03
CA ASP A 243 -26.50 24.51 -14.96
C ASP A 243 -27.88 23.87 -14.72
N THR A 244 -28.08 22.75 -15.39
CA THR A 244 -29.19 21.84 -15.16
C THR A 244 -28.75 20.70 -14.26
N GLY A 245 -29.70 19.89 -13.79
CA GLY A 245 -29.36 18.70 -13.01
C GLY A 245 -28.42 17.73 -13.70
N TRP A 246 -28.47 17.66 -15.03
CA TRP A 246 -27.59 16.81 -15.83
C TRP A 246 -26.11 17.17 -15.68
N ASP A 247 -25.81 18.44 -15.41
CA ASP A 247 -24.45 18.95 -15.33
C ASP A 247 -23.83 18.69 -13.95
N VAL A 248 -24.68 18.54 -12.93
CA VAL A 248 -24.25 18.45 -11.52
C VAL A 248 -24.45 17.07 -10.90
N PHE A 249 -25.27 16.21 -11.49
CA PHE A 249 -25.55 14.87 -10.96
C PHE A 249 -24.38 13.90 -11.17
N SER A 250 -24.00 13.20 -10.10
CA SER A 250 -23.03 12.11 -10.14
C SER A 250 -23.43 10.98 -9.20
N LEU A 251 -23.15 9.73 -9.60
CA LEU A 251 -23.16 8.59 -8.69
C LEU A 251 -21.80 8.50 -8.02
N ASP A 252 -21.80 8.30 -6.72
CA ASP A 252 -20.59 8.15 -5.91
C ASP A 252 -20.59 6.79 -5.20
N TYR A 253 -19.41 6.27 -4.93
CA TYR A 253 -19.24 4.99 -4.23
C TYR A 253 -18.29 5.18 -3.04
N HIS A 254 -18.87 5.20 -1.84
CA HIS A 254 -18.12 5.45 -0.63
C HIS A 254 -17.42 4.18 -0.11
N VAL A 255 -16.09 4.19 -0.20
CA VAL A 255 -15.23 3.22 0.48
C VAL A 255 -14.76 3.82 1.81
N ASP A 256 -14.79 3.01 2.86
CA ASP A 256 -14.27 3.36 4.19
C ASP A 256 -13.22 2.33 4.63
N GLY A 257 -12.58 2.60 5.77
CA GLY A 257 -11.62 1.68 6.37
C GLY A 257 -10.39 1.41 5.47
N PRO A 258 -9.91 0.16 5.40
CA PRO A 258 -8.68 -0.16 4.68
C PRO A 258 -8.74 0.09 3.18
N ILE A 259 -9.90 -0.08 2.55
CA ILE A 259 -10.03 0.10 1.10
C ILE A 259 -9.84 1.57 0.72
N ALA A 260 -10.36 2.50 1.54
CA ALA A 260 -10.16 3.94 1.35
C ALA A 260 -8.70 4.38 1.51
N THR A 261 -7.91 3.66 2.31
CA THR A 261 -6.49 3.99 2.53
C THR A 261 -5.63 3.64 1.30
N VAL A 262 -6.15 2.77 0.41
CA VAL A 262 -5.48 2.32 -0.82
C VAL A 262 -6.01 3.04 -2.06
N SER A 263 -7.22 3.63 -2.02
CA SER A 263 -7.81 4.40 -3.12
C SER A 263 -7.15 5.77 -3.29
#